data_AF-A0A7S3HJS6-F1
#
_entry.id   AF-A0A7S3HJS6-F1
#
_cell.length_a   1.000
_cell.length_b   1.000
_cell.length_c   1.000
_cell.angle_alpha   90.00
_cell.angle_beta   90.00
_cell.angle_gamma   90.00
#
_symmetry.space_group_name_H-M   'P 1'
#
loop_
_entity.id
_entity.type
_entity.pdbx_description
1 polymer ?
#
loop_
_entity_poly.entity_id
_entity_poly.type
_entity_poly.pdbx_seq_one_letter_code
_entity_poly.pdbx_strand_id
1 'polypeptide(L)'
;VVALGGGVVGDLSGFLAATYMRGVPVVQIPTSVMAMVDSSVGGKTAINVPAGKNLVGAFHQPRFIFADMMLLKTLHRREVVEGLAESIKMGVIRDKGLFELMEKEFEKMMALDPSVAADVIYESIRHKADVVAIDPHEKGLRATLNYGHTIGHAIEGLMSPELLHGECVAIGCVLEADLAHRLGKLPADAVTRIRKCFE
;
A
#
# COMPACT_ATOMS: atom_id res chain seq x y z
N VAL A 1 0.37 1.19 -23.03
CA VAL A 1 0.71 2.29 -22.09
C VAL A 1 1.80 1.80 -21.15
N VAL A 2 2.82 2.63 -20.89
CA VAL A 2 3.87 2.34 -19.90
C VAL A 2 3.72 3.37 -18.78
N ALA A 3 3.38 2.91 -17.58
CA ALA A 3 3.20 3.76 -16.41
C ALA A 3 4.50 3.77 -15.59
N LEU A 4 5.32 4.81 -15.76
CA LEU A 4 6.60 4.98 -15.05
C LEU A 4 6.45 6.08 -13.99
N GLY A 5 6.33 5.70 -12.72
CA GLY A 5 6.19 6.66 -11.62
C GLY A 5 5.66 6.05 -10.33
N GLY A 6 5.24 6.92 -9.41
CA GLY A 6 4.53 6.52 -8.19
C GLY A 6 3.07 6.14 -8.43
N GLY A 7 2.31 5.92 -7.35
CA GLY A 7 0.93 5.45 -7.43
C GLY A 7 0.01 6.37 -8.25
N VAL A 8 0.19 7.69 -8.16
CA VAL A 8 -0.57 8.67 -8.94
C VAL A 8 -0.41 8.46 -10.45
N VAL A 9 0.82 8.23 -10.92
CA VAL A 9 1.09 7.95 -12.34
C VAL A 9 0.50 6.59 -12.73
N GLY A 10 0.61 5.60 -11.84
CA GLY A 10 0.07 4.27 -12.03
C GLY A 10 -1.45 4.26 -12.23
N ASP A 11 -2.18 4.95 -11.35
CA ASP A 11 -3.64 5.05 -11.38
C ASP A 11 -4.12 5.80 -12.63
N LEU A 12 -3.55 6.98 -12.90
CA LEU A 12 -3.92 7.79 -14.07
C LEU A 12 -3.65 7.03 -15.38
N SER A 13 -2.45 6.45 -15.53
CA SER A 13 -2.06 5.71 -16.73
C SER A 13 -2.87 4.44 -16.89
N GLY A 14 -3.19 3.77 -15.80
CA GLY A 14 -4.03 2.59 -15.78
C GLY A 14 -5.46 2.90 -16.21
N PHE A 15 -6.05 3.99 -15.70
CA PHE A 15 -7.40 4.41 -16.08
C PHE A 15 -7.47 4.88 -17.53
N LEU A 16 -6.45 5.61 -17.99
CA LEU A 16 -6.29 5.96 -19.40
C LEU A 16 -6.22 4.70 -20.27
N ALA A 17 -5.43 3.70 -19.87
CA ALA A 17 -5.32 2.44 -20.60
C ALA A 17 -6.64 1.66 -20.61
N ALA A 18 -7.41 1.70 -19.53
CA ALA A 18 -8.72 1.04 -19.44
C ALA A 18 -9.76 1.67 -20.39
N THR A 19 -9.69 2.98 -20.58
CA THR A 19 -10.71 3.76 -21.31
C THR A 19 -10.34 4.04 -22.77
N TYR A 20 -9.05 4.20 -23.07
CA TYR A 20 -8.58 4.46 -24.43
C TYR A 20 -8.91 3.29 -25.36
N MET A 21 -9.65 3.58 -26.43
CA MET A 21 -10.16 2.58 -27.39
C MET A 21 -10.89 1.40 -26.71
N ARG A 22 -11.56 1.62 -25.57
CA ARG A 22 -12.23 0.59 -24.75
C ARG A 22 -11.30 -0.44 -24.11
N GLY A 23 -10.01 -0.13 -24.01
CA GLY A 23 -9.02 -0.95 -23.33
C GLY A 23 -7.81 -1.24 -24.21
N VAL A 24 -6.64 -0.82 -23.74
CA VAL A 24 -5.34 -1.20 -24.28
C VAL A 24 -4.44 -1.76 -23.17
N PRO A 25 -3.42 -2.56 -23.51
CA PRO A 25 -2.47 -3.06 -22.52
C PRO A 25 -1.73 -1.95 -21.78
N VAL A 26 -1.53 -2.14 -20.47
CA VAL A 26 -0.67 -1.32 -19.61
C VAL A 26 0.37 -2.17 -18.91
N VAL A 27 1.56 -1.62 -18.71
CA VAL A 27 2.60 -2.17 -17.84
C VAL A 27 2.93 -1.14 -16.77
N GLN A 28 3.17 -1.59 -15.54
CA GLN A 28 3.49 -0.72 -14.40
C GLN A 28 5.00 -0.82 -14.10
N ILE A 29 5.66 0.33 -13.99
CA ILE A 29 7.05 0.47 -13.55
C ILE A 29 7.04 1.39 -12.32
N PRO A 30 6.69 0.85 -11.13
CA PRO A 30 6.56 1.64 -9.91
C PRO A 30 7.91 2.18 -9.44
N THR A 31 7.97 3.48 -9.13
CA THR A 31 9.20 4.18 -8.70
C THR A 31 9.16 4.64 -7.24
N SER A 32 8.19 4.17 -6.45
CA SER A 32 8.06 4.45 -5.01
C SER A 32 7.76 3.15 -4.27
N VAL A 33 8.09 3.10 -2.97
CA VAL A 33 7.77 1.92 -2.14
C VAL A 33 6.27 1.67 -2.15
N MET A 34 5.46 2.71 -1.92
CA MET A 34 4.00 2.68 -1.99
C MET A 34 3.48 2.08 -3.30
N ALA A 35 4.05 2.49 -4.43
CA ALA A 35 3.66 1.94 -5.72
C ALA A 35 4.07 0.49 -5.91
N MET A 36 5.25 0.09 -5.42
CA MET A 36 5.72 -1.29 -5.51
C MET A 36 4.83 -2.22 -4.69
N VAL A 37 4.62 -1.92 -3.41
CA VAL A 37 3.97 -2.84 -2.47
C VAL A 37 2.45 -2.78 -2.52
N ASP A 38 1.88 -1.66 -2.99
CA ASP A 38 0.44 -1.45 -2.98
C ASP A 38 -0.12 -1.07 -4.36
N SER A 39 -0.06 0.19 -4.78
CA SER A 39 -0.94 0.69 -5.85
C SER A 39 -0.73 0.05 -7.24
N SER A 40 0.47 -0.46 -7.56
CA SER A 40 0.68 -1.16 -8.84
C SER A 40 0.03 -2.54 -8.89
N VAL A 41 -0.30 -3.14 -7.74
CA VAL A 41 -0.83 -4.50 -7.61
C VAL A 41 -2.36 -4.48 -7.45
N GLY A 42 -3.04 -5.20 -8.34
CA GLY A 42 -4.46 -5.51 -8.23
C GLY A 42 -5.40 -4.70 -9.11
N GLY A 43 -4.87 -3.87 -10.00
CA GLY A 43 -5.59 -3.31 -11.14
C GLY A 43 -6.68 -2.30 -10.78
N LYS A 44 -6.75 -1.80 -9.54
CA LYS A 44 -7.53 -0.60 -9.25
C LYS A 44 -6.82 0.57 -9.94
N THR A 45 -7.57 1.33 -10.73
CA THR A 45 -7.06 2.52 -11.43
C THR A 45 -8.14 3.58 -11.32
N ALA A 46 -7.77 4.80 -10.96
CA ALA A 46 -8.76 5.84 -10.69
C ALA A 46 -8.21 7.25 -10.89
N ILE A 47 -9.13 8.21 -10.89
CA ILE A 47 -8.83 9.63 -10.80
C ILE A 47 -9.66 10.27 -9.69
N ASN A 48 -9.14 11.37 -9.16
CA ASN A 48 -9.86 12.21 -8.24
C ASN A 48 -10.87 13.08 -8.99
N VAL A 49 -12.00 13.36 -8.34
CA VAL A 49 -12.99 14.34 -8.79
C VAL A 49 -13.28 15.31 -7.64
N PRO A 50 -13.89 16.48 -7.87
CA PRO A 50 -14.17 17.44 -6.79
C PRO A 50 -14.98 16.84 -5.62
N ALA A 51 -15.75 15.78 -5.86
CA ALA A 51 -16.52 15.06 -4.83
C ALA A 51 -15.68 14.12 -3.96
N GLY A 52 -14.45 13.77 -4.36
CA GLY A 52 -13.58 12.90 -3.56
C GLY A 52 -12.48 12.17 -4.34
N LYS A 53 -11.61 11.51 -3.58
CA LYS A 53 -10.46 10.74 -4.05
C LYS A 53 -10.90 9.42 -4.68
N ASN A 54 -10.29 9.04 -5.80
CA ASN A 54 -10.46 7.73 -6.47
C ASN A 54 -11.91 7.30 -6.78
N LEU A 55 -12.85 8.24 -6.90
CA LEU A 55 -14.27 7.92 -7.10
C LEU A 55 -14.63 7.51 -8.53
N VAL A 56 -13.79 7.87 -9.51
CA VAL A 56 -13.99 7.50 -10.92
C VAL A 56 -12.81 6.63 -11.35
N GLY A 57 -13.09 5.38 -11.74
CA GLY A 57 -12.03 4.42 -12.02
C GLY A 57 -12.51 3.15 -12.72
N ALA A 58 -11.57 2.22 -12.90
CA ALA A 58 -11.80 0.91 -13.48
C ALA A 58 -10.91 -0.14 -12.80
N PHE A 59 -11.39 -1.40 -12.81
CA PHE A 59 -10.53 -2.56 -12.56
C PHE A 59 -9.88 -2.98 -13.88
N HIS A 60 -8.59 -2.64 -14.07
CA HIS A 60 -7.81 -2.92 -15.28
C HIS A 60 -6.43 -3.47 -14.91
N GLN A 61 -6.21 -4.77 -15.12
CA GLN A 61 -4.96 -5.43 -14.71
C GLN A 61 -3.80 -5.08 -15.66
N PRO A 62 -2.60 -4.80 -15.15
CA PRO A 62 -1.42 -4.66 -15.98
C PRO A 62 -1.00 -6.01 -16.59
N ARG A 63 -0.28 -5.96 -17.72
CA ARG A 63 0.33 -7.17 -18.32
C ARG A 63 1.45 -7.73 -17.45
N PHE A 64 2.23 -6.85 -16.83
CA PHE A 64 3.21 -7.16 -15.80
C PHE A 64 3.55 -5.90 -15.01
N ILE A 65 4.19 -6.11 -13.87
CA ILE A 65 4.75 -5.06 -13.01
C ILE A 65 6.25 -5.29 -12.96
N PHE A 66 7.05 -4.25 -13.24
CA PHE A 66 8.50 -4.29 -13.16
C PHE A 66 8.98 -3.42 -11.99
N ALA A 67 9.16 -4.04 -10.83
CA ALA A 67 9.60 -3.36 -9.61
C ALA A 67 11.14 -3.44 -9.49
N ASP A 68 11.83 -2.39 -9.93
CA ASP A 68 13.29 -2.26 -9.77
C ASP A 68 13.63 -1.42 -8.54
N MET A 69 14.15 -2.05 -7.50
CA MET A 69 14.54 -1.39 -6.25
C MET A 69 15.65 -0.34 -6.43
N MET A 70 16.42 -0.38 -7.53
CA MET A 70 17.41 0.66 -7.81
C MET A 70 16.78 2.04 -8.01
N LEU A 71 15.51 2.09 -8.43
CA LEU A 71 14.74 3.32 -8.59
C LEU A 71 14.43 4.00 -7.24
N LEU A 72 14.50 3.26 -6.13
CA LEU A 72 14.24 3.80 -4.79
C LEU A 72 15.43 4.62 -4.25
N LYS A 73 16.61 4.52 -4.85
CA LYS A 73 17.83 5.23 -4.39
C LYS A 73 17.71 6.76 -4.46
N THR A 74 16.84 7.26 -5.32
CA THR A 74 16.57 8.70 -5.48
C THR A 74 15.32 9.15 -4.75
N LEU A 75 14.60 8.22 -4.11
CA LEU A 75 13.34 8.50 -3.45
C LEU A 75 13.58 9.23 -2.13
N HIS A 76 12.81 10.28 -1.88
CA HIS A 76 12.93 11.04 -0.63
C HIS A 76 12.58 10.15 0.57
N ARG A 77 13.29 10.31 1.69
CA ARG A 77 13.10 9.47 2.89
C ARG A 77 11.64 9.41 3.33
N ARG A 78 10.90 10.53 3.29
CA ARG A 78 9.48 10.58 3.66
C ARG A 78 8.60 9.63 2.81
N GLU A 79 8.86 9.56 1.51
CA GLU A 79 8.15 8.68 0.56
C GLU A 79 8.53 7.20 0.75
N VAL A 80 9.73 6.92 1.26
CA VAL A 80 10.11 5.57 1.70
C VAL A 80 9.28 5.17 2.91
N VAL A 81 9.24 6.03 3.93
CA VAL A 81 8.52 5.77 5.19
C VAL A 81 7.03 5.58 4.96
N GLU A 82 6.40 6.45 4.17
CA GLU A 82 4.96 6.33 3.89
C GLU A 82 4.63 5.03 3.14
N GLY A 83 5.46 4.61 2.20
CA GLY A 83 5.27 3.33 1.51
C GLY A 83 5.45 2.11 2.40
N LEU A 84 6.39 2.15 3.34
CA LEU A 84 6.61 1.04 4.28
C LEU A 84 5.44 0.84 5.24
N ALA A 85 4.58 1.85 5.45
CA ALA A 85 3.37 1.70 6.25
C ALA A 85 2.45 0.59 5.70
N GLU A 86 2.36 0.46 4.37
CA GLU A 86 1.57 -0.59 3.72
C GLU A 86 2.21 -1.99 3.87
N SER A 87 3.54 -2.06 3.92
CA SER A 87 4.25 -3.30 4.24
C SER A 87 3.98 -3.74 5.68
N ILE A 88 4.04 -2.81 6.64
CA ILE A 88 3.69 -3.06 8.05
C ILE A 88 2.25 -3.54 8.16
N LYS A 89 1.31 -2.83 7.51
CA LYS A 89 -0.10 -3.24 7.41
C LYS A 89 -0.19 -4.69 6.95
N MET A 90 0.48 -5.05 5.85
CA MET A 90 0.47 -6.41 5.31
C MET A 90 0.95 -7.46 6.33
N GLY A 91 2.05 -7.18 7.04
CA GLY A 91 2.53 -8.05 8.11
C GLY A 91 1.47 -8.25 9.20
N VAL A 92 0.81 -7.18 9.64
CA VAL A 92 -0.23 -7.26 10.68
C VAL A 92 -1.42 -8.12 10.25
N ILE A 93 -1.91 -7.96 9.01
CA ILE A 93 -3.14 -8.62 8.56
C ILE A 93 -2.94 -10.01 7.93
N ARG A 94 -1.71 -10.35 7.53
CA ARG A 94 -1.47 -11.54 6.69
C ARG A 94 -0.28 -12.38 7.11
N ASP A 95 0.79 -11.78 7.61
CA ASP A 95 2.05 -12.50 7.79
C ASP A 95 2.82 -12.03 9.03
N LYS A 96 2.68 -12.82 10.09
CA LYS A 96 3.40 -12.65 11.34
C LYS A 96 4.93 -12.66 11.15
N GLY A 97 5.45 -13.48 10.25
CA GLY A 97 6.89 -13.56 9.96
C GLY A 97 7.40 -12.29 9.28
N LEU A 98 6.64 -11.75 8.32
CA LEU A 98 6.93 -10.45 7.71
C LEU A 98 6.92 -9.33 8.77
N PHE A 99 5.91 -9.31 9.64
CA PHE A 99 5.83 -8.33 10.73
C PHE A 99 7.03 -8.42 11.68
N GLU A 100 7.39 -9.62 12.12
CA GLU A 100 8.53 -9.86 13.01
C GLU A 100 9.88 -9.54 12.35
N LEU A 101 10.01 -9.73 11.03
CA LEU A 101 11.17 -9.30 10.26
C LEU A 101 11.33 -7.77 10.31
N MET A 102 10.26 -7.03 10.08
CA MET A 102 10.28 -5.56 10.12
C MET A 102 10.54 -5.02 11.53
N GLU A 103 10.02 -5.67 12.58
CA GLU A 103 10.34 -5.33 13.97
C GLU A 103 11.83 -5.53 14.28
N LYS A 104 12.39 -6.65 13.82
CA LYS A 104 13.78 -7.03 14.14
C LYS A 104 14.80 -6.22 13.35
N GLU A 105 14.54 -6.00 12.06
CA GLU A 105 15.50 -5.40 11.12
C GLU A 105 15.08 -3.96 10.71
N PHE A 106 14.36 -3.26 11.58
CA PHE A 106 13.79 -1.92 11.33
C PHE A 106 14.77 -0.94 10.69
N GLU A 107 15.97 -0.80 11.26
CA GLU A 107 16.99 0.14 10.77
C GLU A 107 17.43 -0.19 9.33
N LYS A 108 17.57 -1.48 9.01
CA LYS A 108 17.95 -1.94 7.66
C LYS A 108 16.81 -1.72 6.67
N MET A 109 15.58 -2.00 7.07
CA MET A 109 14.39 -1.71 6.26
C MET A 109 14.31 -0.20 5.95
N MET A 110 14.47 0.66 6.96
CA MET A 110 14.43 2.12 6.82
C MET A 110 15.56 2.67 5.96
N ALA A 111 16.73 2.02 5.97
CA ALA A 111 17.87 2.36 5.11
C ALA A 111 17.76 1.78 3.69
N LEU A 112 16.68 1.06 3.37
CA LEU A 112 16.54 0.29 2.13
C LEU A 112 17.71 -0.66 1.87
N ASP A 113 18.26 -1.27 2.93
CA ASP A 113 19.31 -2.26 2.81
C ASP A 113 18.81 -3.44 1.96
N PRO A 114 19.47 -3.77 0.82
CA PRO A 114 19.02 -4.82 -0.07
C PRO A 114 18.86 -6.20 0.59
N SER A 115 19.58 -6.46 1.69
CA SER A 115 19.49 -7.73 2.43
C SER A 115 18.18 -7.92 3.22
N VAL A 116 17.39 -6.85 3.39
CA VAL A 116 16.13 -6.87 4.15
C VAL A 116 14.99 -6.26 3.35
N ALA A 117 15.21 -5.09 2.75
CA ALA A 117 14.16 -4.37 2.02
C ALA A 117 13.65 -5.16 0.81
N ALA A 118 14.50 -5.97 0.18
CA ALA A 118 14.09 -6.81 -0.95
C ALA A 118 13.05 -7.85 -0.52
N ASP A 119 13.30 -8.53 0.59
CA ASP A 119 12.38 -9.53 1.14
C ASP A 119 11.09 -8.87 1.62
N VAL A 120 11.17 -7.71 2.31
CA VAL A 120 9.99 -6.96 2.77
C VAL A 120 9.10 -6.54 1.58
N ILE A 121 9.68 -5.96 0.53
CA ILE A 121 8.93 -5.53 -0.66
C ILE A 121 8.36 -6.75 -1.39
N TYR A 122 9.16 -7.79 -1.60
CA TYR A 122 8.73 -9.00 -2.29
C TYR A 122 7.56 -9.69 -1.57
N GLU A 123 7.68 -9.91 -0.26
CA GLU A 123 6.62 -10.55 0.52
C GLU A 123 5.35 -9.69 0.55
N SER A 124 5.49 -8.36 0.66
CA SER A 124 4.33 -7.45 0.59
C SER A 124 3.60 -7.55 -0.74
N ILE A 125 4.34 -7.56 -1.86
CA ILE A 125 3.78 -7.75 -3.20
C ILE A 125 3.11 -9.13 -3.31
N ARG A 126 3.79 -10.18 -2.86
CA ARG A 126 3.29 -11.57 -2.93
C ARG A 126 1.98 -11.71 -2.17
N HIS A 127 1.89 -11.23 -0.93
CA HIS A 127 0.67 -11.31 -0.14
C HIS A 127 -0.48 -10.52 -0.76
N LYS A 128 -0.21 -9.33 -1.30
CA LYS A 128 -1.24 -8.55 -2.00
C LYS A 128 -1.70 -9.27 -3.27
N ALA A 129 -0.77 -9.80 -4.06
CA ALA A 129 -1.07 -10.55 -5.27
C ALA A 129 -1.91 -11.81 -4.96
N ASP A 130 -1.60 -12.55 -3.91
CA ASP A 130 -2.37 -13.71 -3.46
C ASP A 130 -3.82 -13.33 -3.12
N VAL A 131 -4.02 -12.23 -2.39
CA VAL A 131 -5.36 -11.72 -2.04
C VAL A 131 -6.13 -11.26 -3.28
N VAL A 132 -5.46 -10.55 -4.19
CA VAL A 132 -6.04 -10.09 -5.46
C VAL A 132 -6.43 -11.27 -6.36
N ALA A 133 -5.61 -12.31 -6.43
CA ALA A 133 -5.88 -13.50 -7.23
C ALA A 133 -7.15 -14.22 -6.75
N ILE A 134 -7.40 -14.23 -5.44
CA ILE A 134 -8.59 -14.81 -4.82
C ILE A 134 -9.82 -13.90 -5.02
N ASP A 135 -9.66 -12.59 -4.85
CA ASP A 135 -10.76 -11.61 -4.87
C ASP A 135 -10.41 -10.37 -5.73
N PRO A 136 -10.44 -10.50 -7.07
CA PRO A 136 -9.95 -9.46 -7.98
C PRO A 136 -10.83 -8.20 -8.02
N HIS A 137 -12.06 -8.27 -7.52
CA HIS A 137 -13.04 -7.17 -7.53
C HIS A 137 -13.51 -6.77 -6.13
N GLU A 138 -12.80 -7.19 -5.08
CA GLU A 138 -13.04 -6.75 -3.69
C GLU A 138 -14.46 -6.98 -3.16
N LYS A 139 -14.92 -8.23 -3.27
CA LYS A 139 -16.24 -8.64 -2.77
C LYS A 139 -16.19 -9.36 -1.42
N GLY A 140 -15.00 -9.62 -0.88
CA GLY A 140 -14.83 -10.33 0.38
C GLY A 140 -13.43 -10.15 0.94
N LEU A 141 -12.57 -11.16 0.76
CA LEU A 141 -11.24 -11.22 1.38
C LEU A 141 -10.41 -9.96 1.12
N ARG A 142 -10.47 -9.37 -0.08
CA ARG A 142 -9.64 -8.21 -0.41
C ARG A 142 -10.00 -6.95 0.38
N ALA A 143 -11.19 -6.89 0.98
CA ALA A 143 -11.58 -5.79 1.86
C ALA A 143 -10.72 -5.73 3.13
N THR A 144 -10.05 -6.81 3.54
CA THR A 144 -9.11 -6.79 4.68
C THR A 144 -7.89 -5.91 4.42
N LEU A 145 -7.55 -5.67 3.15
CA LEU A 145 -6.47 -4.74 2.77
C LEU A 145 -6.79 -3.28 3.14
N ASN A 146 -8.05 -2.98 3.46
CA ASN A 146 -8.49 -1.66 3.93
C ASN A 146 -8.30 -1.47 5.46
N TYR A 147 -7.62 -2.38 6.15
CA TYR A 147 -7.18 -2.12 7.53
C TYR A 147 -6.40 -0.80 7.60
N GLY A 148 -6.77 0.06 8.54
CA GLY A 148 -6.29 1.43 8.71
C GLY A 148 -6.87 2.45 7.74
N HIS A 149 -7.53 2.04 6.65
CA HIS A 149 -7.96 2.96 5.59
C HIS A 149 -9.26 3.69 5.93
N THR A 150 -10.11 3.16 6.81
CA THR A 150 -11.38 3.83 7.15
C THR A 150 -11.10 5.13 7.89
N ILE A 151 -10.28 5.04 8.94
CA ILE A 151 -9.84 6.23 9.68
C ILE A 151 -8.79 7.01 8.87
N GLY A 152 -7.87 6.32 8.18
CA GLY A 152 -6.84 6.95 7.37
C GLY A 152 -7.39 7.87 6.28
N HIS A 153 -8.37 7.43 5.49
CA HIS A 153 -8.98 8.28 4.46
C HIS A 153 -9.73 9.48 5.05
N ALA A 154 -10.32 9.35 6.25
CA ALA A 154 -10.95 10.49 6.92
C ALA A 154 -9.92 11.56 7.32
N ILE A 155 -8.75 11.14 7.81
CA ILE A 155 -7.63 12.04 8.11
C ILE A 155 -7.09 12.65 6.82
N GLU A 156 -6.86 11.84 5.79
CA GLU A 156 -6.35 12.30 4.50
C GLU A 156 -7.27 13.36 3.87
N GLY A 157 -8.59 13.17 3.93
CA GLY A 157 -9.56 14.14 3.41
C GLY A 157 -9.51 15.50 4.12
N LEU A 158 -8.99 15.58 5.34
CA LEU A 158 -8.83 16.82 6.12
C LEU A 158 -7.42 17.41 6.02
N MET A 159 -6.41 16.58 5.76
CA MET A 159 -5.00 16.91 5.87
C MET A 159 -4.24 16.84 4.55
N SER A 160 -4.92 16.60 3.43
CA SER A 160 -4.29 16.59 2.11
C SER A 160 -4.12 18.02 1.59
N PRO A 161 -2.93 18.39 1.05
CA PRO A 161 -1.78 17.53 0.73
C PRO A 161 -0.67 17.49 1.81
N GLU A 162 -0.90 18.03 3.01
CA GLU A 162 0.11 18.11 4.06
C GLU A 162 0.57 16.74 4.58
N LEU A 163 -0.35 15.79 4.77
CA LEU A 163 -0.04 14.39 5.12
C LEU A 163 -0.13 13.46 3.90
N LEU A 164 0.80 12.51 3.83
CA LEU A 164 0.83 11.48 2.80
C LEU A 164 -0.14 10.33 3.12
N HIS A 165 -0.50 9.55 2.10
CA HIS A 165 -1.43 8.42 2.23
C HIS A 165 -0.98 7.43 3.31
N GLY A 166 0.27 6.95 3.24
CA GLY A 166 0.82 6.00 4.19
C GLY A 166 0.91 6.52 5.62
N GLU A 167 1.12 7.83 5.81
CA GLU A 167 1.11 8.47 7.13
C GLU A 167 -0.31 8.42 7.73
N CYS A 168 -1.33 8.71 6.93
CA CYS A 168 -2.73 8.60 7.34
C CYS A 168 -3.12 7.14 7.63
N VAL A 169 -2.70 6.20 6.79
CA VAL A 169 -2.94 4.75 6.99
C VAL A 169 -2.25 4.24 8.25
N ALA A 170 -1.04 4.70 8.57
CA ALA A 170 -0.34 4.34 9.80
C ALA A 170 -1.13 4.76 11.04
N ILE A 171 -1.60 6.01 11.09
CA ILE A 171 -2.46 6.50 12.17
C ILE A 171 -3.75 5.66 12.26
N GLY A 172 -4.38 5.40 11.11
CA GLY A 172 -5.57 4.58 11.04
C GLY A 172 -5.35 3.15 11.57
N CYS A 173 -4.24 2.50 11.22
CA CYS A 173 -3.89 1.16 11.72
C CYS A 173 -3.80 1.14 13.24
N VAL A 174 -3.12 2.12 13.84
CA VAL A 174 -2.99 2.20 15.30
C VAL A 174 -4.35 2.41 15.98
N LEU A 175 -5.20 3.27 15.43
CA LEU A 175 -6.52 3.56 16.00
C LEU A 175 -7.49 2.39 15.82
N GLU A 176 -7.46 1.71 14.68
CA GLU A 176 -8.29 0.52 14.43
C GLU A 176 -7.82 -0.67 15.29
N ALA A 177 -6.51 -0.82 15.56
CA ALA A 177 -5.99 -1.80 16.51
C ALA A 177 -6.45 -1.52 17.95
N ASP A 178 -6.41 -0.27 18.40
CA ASP A 178 -6.93 0.14 19.72
C ASP A 178 -8.43 -0.16 19.84
N LEU A 179 -9.20 0.12 18.79
CA LEU A 179 -10.62 -0.24 18.72
C LEU A 179 -10.82 -1.77 18.83
N ALA A 180 -10.06 -2.57 18.09
CA ALA A 180 -10.12 -4.02 18.17
C ALA A 180 -9.83 -4.54 19.59
N HIS A 181 -8.89 -3.91 20.30
CA HIS A 181 -8.61 -4.24 21.69
C HIS A 181 -9.77 -3.91 22.64
N ARG A 182 -10.36 -2.72 22.52
CA ARG A 182 -11.54 -2.32 23.31
C ARG A 182 -12.75 -3.23 23.07
N LEU A 183 -12.85 -3.83 21.88
CA LEU A 183 -13.87 -4.81 21.54
C LEU A 183 -13.52 -6.25 21.99
N GLY A 184 -12.40 -6.45 22.68
CA GLY A 184 -11.94 -7.76 23.16
C GLY A 184 -11.48 -8.70 22.05
N LYS A 185 -11.10 -8.18 20.88
CA LYS A 185 -10.67 -8.96 19.71
C LYS A 185 -9.16 -9.04 19.56
N LEU A 186 -8.42 -8.14 20.20
CA LEU A 186 -6.97 -8.05 20.12
C LEU A 186 -6.38 -7.83 21.53
N PRO A 187 -5.31 -8.53 21.93
CA PRO A 187 -4.70 -8.31 23.22
C PRO A 187 -3.84 -7.03 23.23
N ALA A 188 -3.64 -6.44 24.41
CA ALA A 188 -2.99 -5.14 24.56
C ALA A 188 -1.52 -5.13 24.10
N ASP A 189 -0.82 -6.27 24.23
CA ASP A 189 0.56 -6.44 23.77
C ASP A 189 0.65 -6.33 22.24
N ALA A 190 -0.33 -6.89 21.52
CA ALA A 190 -0.38 -6.79 20.06
C ALA A 190 -0.60 -5.34 19.61
N VAL A 191 -1.49 -4.57 20.27
CA VAL A 191 -1.66 -3.14 20.00
C VAL A 191 -0.34 -2.38 20.23
N THR A 192 0.35 -2.70 21.31
CA THR A 192 1.64 -2.06 21.65
C THR A 192 2.70 -2.33 20.59
N ARG A 193 2.79 -3.57 20.09
CA ARG A 193 3.72 -3.93 19.00
C ARG A 193 3.39 -3.20 17.70
N ILE A 194 2.11 -3.17 17.31
CA ILE A 194 1.64 -2.47 16.10
C ILE A 194 2.00 -0.99 16.18
N ARG A 195 1.65 -0.33 17.29
CA ARG A 195 1.98 1.09 17.52
C ARG A 195 3.47 1.35 17.40
N LYS A 196 4.31 0.54 18.07
CA LYS A 196 5.77 0.69 18.04
C LYS A 196 6.36 0.56 16.65
N CYS A 197 5.77 -0.22 15.75
CA CYS A 197 6.27 -0.34 14.37
C CYS A 197 6.02 0.93 13.53
N PHE A 198 4.99 1.72 13.87
CA PHE A 198 4.64 2.95 13.16
C PHE A 198 5.23 4.23 13.79
N GLU A 199 5.83 4.13 14.98
CA GLU A 199 6.48 5.23 15.72
C GLU A 199 8.01 5.24 15.50
#